data_AF-A0A7S2YC46-F1
#
_entry.id   AF-A0A7S2YC46-F1
#
_cell.length_a   1.000
_cell.length_b   1.000
_cell.length_c   1.000
_cell.angle_alpha   90.00
_cell.angle_beta   90.00
_cell.angle_gamma   90.00
#
_symmetry.space_group_name_H-M   'P 1'
#
loop_
_entity.id
_entity.type
_entity.pdbx_description
1 polymer ?
#
loop_
_entity_poly.entity_id
_entity_poly.type
_entity_poly.pdbx_seq_one_letter_code
_entity_poly.pdbx_strand_id
1 'polypeptide(L)'
;RLMEEARERLEAREAAAAASDDTPVQKTTSGIGGSWKRNETAPEEMYKPKTGSWGAFPRPRDISKAYGGGRRVGPGYSNEEAKLKSQESTRERLKKYREKVGIDVESEKEHADEIEEALKIGSLAMQRGMYSTAVSALEKVTKHCSTNSKVGGKVFLELAMAYEAVGRTPEAIKVYSVLSRSRMEDIKFDAKRLLYGIEAMQFMQ
;
A
#
# COMPACT_ATOMS: atom_id res chain seq x y z
N ARG A 1 52.67 50.69 14.24
CA ARG A 1 52.08 50.93 15.58
C ARG A 1 50.67 50.33 15.71
N LEU A 2 49.58 50.93 15.20
CA LEU A 2 48.23 50.35 15.40
C LEU A 2 47.99 48.96 14.76
N MET A 3 48.63 48.66 13.63
CA MET A 3 48.51 47.35 12.95
C MET A 3 49.39 46.26 13.58
N GLU A 4 50.43 46.64 14.34
CA GLU A 4 51.30 45.70 15.06
C GLU A 4 50.63 45.28 16.38
N GLU A 5 50.04 46.22 17.11
CA GLU A 5 49.27 45.95 18.33
C GLU A 5 48.06 45.03 18.09
N ALA A 6 47.45 45.10 16.90
CA ALA A 6 46.34 44.22 16.52
C ALA A 6 46.78 42.77 16.24
N ARG A 7 48.00 42.59 15.71
CA ARG A 7 48.58 41.26 15.45
C ARG A 7 49.02 40.59 16.75
N GLU A 8 49.68 41.34 17.64
CA GLU A 8 50.07 40.83 18.96
C GLU A 8 48.85 40.40 19.79
N ARG A 9 47.72 41.12 19.68
CA ARG A 9 46.46 40.73 20.34
C ARG A 9 45.81 39.48 19.74
N LEU A 10 46.00 39.22 18.45
CA LEU A 10 45.51 38.00 17.80
C LEU A 10 46.38 36.79 18.15
N GLU A 11 47.70 36.95 18.13
CA GLU A 11 48.65 35.90 18.52
C GLU A 11 48.52 35.54 20.01
N ALA A 12 48.30 36.53 20.89
CA ALA A 12 48.01 36.28 22.31
C ALA A 12 46.68 35.53 22.51
N ARG A 13 45.70 35.75 21.62
CA ARG A 13 44.39 35.10 21.69
C ARG A 13 44.43 33.67 21.13
N GLU A 14 45.24 33.42 20.10
CA GLU A 14 45.51 32.08 19.57
C GLU A 14 46.35 31.24 20.54
N ALA A 15 47.35 31.84 21.20
CA ALA A 15 48.12 31.17 22.24
C ALA A 15 47.25 30.82 23.47
N ALA A 16 46.31 31.70 23.84
CA ALA A 16 45.35 31.41 24.92
C ALA A 16 44.34 30.32 24.53
N ALA A 17 43.95 30.22 23.25
CA ALA A 17 43.07 29.16 22.75
C ALA A 17 43.77 27.81 22.62
N ALA A 18 45.08 27.79 22.31
CA ALA A 18 45.89 26.57 22.28
C ALA A 18 46.23 26.03 23.67
N ALA A 19 46.22 26.89 24.71
CA ALA A 19 46.55 26.50 26.09
C ALA A 19 45.36 25.95 26.92
N SER A 20 44.13 25.96 26.40
CA SER A 20 42.94 25.51 27.15
C SER A 20 42.58 24.02 26.99
N ASP A 21 43.35 23.24 26.23
CA ASP A 21 42.98 21.87 25.85
C ASP A 21 43.63 20.75 26.69
N ASP A 22 44.40 21.09 27.74
CA ASP A 22 45.06 20.08 28.59
C ASP A 22 44.78 20.26 30.09
N THR A 23 43.48 20.35 30.42
CA THR A 23 43.02 20.13 31.80
C THR A 23 42.42 18.73 31.92
N PRO A 24 42.89 17.88 32.86
CA PRO A 24 42.29 16.57 33.07
C PRO A 24 40.91 16.76 33.69
N VAL A 25 39.87 16.70 32.85
CA VAL A 25 38.47 16.79 33.28
C VAL A 25 38.15 15.61 34.19
N GLN A 26 38.03 15.89 35.48
CA GLN A 26 37.55 14.92 36.47
C GLN A 26 36.11 14.51 36.13
N LYS A 27 35.89 13.19 36.07
CA LYS A 27 34.58 12.59 35.78
C LYS A 27 33.60 12.95 36.88
N THR A 28 32.56 13.70 36.55
CA THR A 28 31.40 13.86 37.41
C THR A 28 30.20 13.13 36.84
N THR A 29 29.75 12.16 37.65
CA THR A 29 28.42 11.55 37.70
C THR A 29 28.03 10.50 36.66
N SER A 30 27.59 9.35 37.19
CA SER A 30 26.82 8.32 36.53
C SER A 30 25.33 8.66 36.65
N GLY A 31 24.77 9.37 35.67
CA GLY A 31 23.36 9.71 35.61
C GLY A 31 22.85 9.75 34.16
N ILE A 32 21.56 9.44 33.99
CA ILE A 32 20.82 9.48 32.72
C ILE A 32 21.05 10.85 32.06
N GLY A 33 21.78 10.87 30.94
CA GLY A 33 22.19 12.12 30.27
C GLY A 33 23.66 12.18 29.84
N GLY A 34 24.45 11.12 30.06
CA GLY A 34 25.82 11.04 29.55
C GLY A 34 25.90 11.06 28.02
N SER A 35 26.73 11.95 27.48
CA SER A 35 27.25 11.87 26.12
C SER A 35 27.96 10.51 25.94
N TRP A 36 27.41 9.66 25.09
CA TRP A 36 28.05 8.39 24.74
C TRP A 36 29.25 8.69 23.83
N LYS A 37 30.48 8.51 24.33
CA LYS A 37 31.65 8.45 23.46
C LYS A 37 31.41 7.40 22.37
N ARG A 38 31.72 7.73 21.10
CA ARG A 38 31.95 6.70 20.09
C ARG A 38 33.06 5.78 20.59
N ASN A 39 32.85 4.47 20.51
CA ASN A 39 33.83 3.49 20.95
C ASN A 39 34.94 3.41 19.88
N GLU A 40 35.89 4.35 19.92
CA GLU A 40 36.96 4.48 18.92
C GLU A 40 38.18 3.59 19.21
N THR A 41 38.19 2.82 20.31
CA THR A 41 39.36 2.06 20.80
C THR A 41 39.17 0.54 20.81
N ALA A 42 38.93 -0.07 19.65
CA ALA A 42 39.24 -1.48 19.44
C ALA A 42 39.56 -1.76 17.96
N PRO A 43 40.37 -2.77 17.61
CA PRO A 43 40.58 -3.23 16.22
C PRO A 43 39.76 -4.48 15.77
N GLU A 44 39.14 -5.23 16.70
CA GLU A 44 38.30 -6.43 16.42
C GLU A 44 36.87 -6.18 15.86
N GLU A 45 36.51 -6.67 14.68
CA GLU A 45 35.20 -6.49 14.00
C GLU A 45 33.92 -6.81 14.83
N MET A 46 34.03 -7.57 15.92
CA MET A 46 32.92 -7.99 16.79
C MET A 46 32.95 -7.32 18.17
N TYR A 47 31.80 -6.79 18.60
CA TYR A 47 31.59 -6.19 19.91
C TYR A 47 31.17 -7.24 20.94
N LYS A 48 31.94 -7.35 22.03
CA LYS A 48 31.60 -8.21 23.18
C LYS A 48 30.92 -7.35 24.28
N PRO A 49 29.68 -7.67 24.69
CA PRO A 49 29.01 -6.93 25.76
C PRO A 49 29.72 -7.13 27.10
N LYS A 50 29.68 -6.10 27.95
CA LYS A 50 30.42 -6.04 29.22
C LYS A 50 29.86 -6.93 30.34
N THR A 51 28.59 -7.30 30.27
CA THR A 51 27.94 -8.22 31.23
C THR A 51 27.20 -9.30 30.45
N GLY A 52 27.49 -10.57 30.76
CA GLY A 52 26.86 -11.71 30.10
C GLY A 52 25.50 -12.00 30.69
N SER A 53 24.44 -11.62 29.99
CA SER A 53 23.14 -12.26 30.15
C SER A 53 22.92 -13.26 29.00
N TRP A 54 22.15 -14.30 29.31
CA TRP A 54 21.81 -15.45 28.45
C TRP A 54 21.64 -15.08 26.97
N GLY A 55 22.39 -15.73 26.07
CA GLY A 55 22.22 -15.61 24.61
C GLY A 55 22.98 -14.47 23.93
N ALA A 56 24.30 -14.36 24.14
CA ALA A 56 25.14 -13.39 23.43
C ALA A 56 25.37 -13.80 21.96
N PHE A 57 24.56 -13.27 21.04
CA PHE A 57 24.79 -13.40 19.59
C PHE A 57 25.99 -12.54 19.14
N PRO A 58 26.77 -12.98 18.14
CA PRO A 58 27.86 -12.18 17.59
C PRO A 58 27.32 -10.85 17.07
N ARG A 59 27.74 -9.73 17.70
CA ARG A 59 27.26 -8.39 17.40
C ARG A 59 28.34 -7.60 16.67
N PRO A 60 28.12 -7.15 15.42
CA PRO A 60 28.97 -6.16 14.76
C PRO A 60 29.02 -4.88 15.60
N ARG A 61 30.17 -4.18 15.55
CA ARG A 61 30.37 -2.93 16.31
C ARG A 61 29.28 -1.90 16.12
N ASP A 62 28.97 -1.60 14.86
CA ASP A 62 27.89 -0.71 14.48
C ASP A 62 26.71 -1.52 13.97
N ILE A 63 25.88 -2.00 14.89
CA ILE A 63 24.63 -2.70 14.52
C ILE A 63 23.73 -1.86 13.61
N SER A 64 23.75 -0.54 13.79
CA SER A 64 22.96 0.39 12.97
C SER A 64 23.47 0.46 11.53
N LYS A 65 24.75 0.15 11.30
CA LYS A 65 25.33 0.10 9.96
C LYS A 65 25.24 -1.30 9.36
N ALA A 66 25.49 -2.34 10.16
CA ALA A 66 25.50 -3.73 9.73
C ALA A 66 24.10 -4.30 9.46
N TYR A 67 23.11 -3.92 10.26
CA TYR A 67 21.74 -4.45 10.17
C TYR A 67 20.69 -3.38 9.82
N GLY A 68 21.12 -2.15 9.55
CA GLY A 68 20.22 -1.03 9.26
C GLY A 68 19.52 -0.53 10.53
N GLY A 69 20.06 0.53 11.13
CA GLY A 69 19.47 1.19 12.28
C GLY A 69 18.11 1.80 11.93
N GLY A 70 17.32 2.07 12.97
CA GLY A 70 16.00 2.70 12.82
C GLY A 70 16.04 3.97 11.97
N ARG A 71 14.92 4.28 11.31
CA ARG A 71 14.78 5.46 10.45
C ARG A 71 15.19 6.72 11.24
N ARG A 72 16.05 7.57 10.66
CA ARG A 72 16.29 8.91 11.19
C ARG A 72 15.01 9.72 10.98
N VAL A 73 14.38 10.14 12.07
CA VAL A 73 13.18 10.98 12.04
C VAL A 73 13.53 12.25 12.82
N GLY A 74 13.52 13.39 12.15
CA GLY A 74 13.83 14.68 12.76
C GLY A 74 13.62 15.84 11.79
N PRO A 75 13.36 17.06 12.28
CA PRO A 75 13.24 18.25 11.44
C PRO A 75 14.55 18.44 10.65
N GLY A 76 14.45 18.51 9.32
CA GLY A 76 15.59 18.65 8.41
C GLY A 76 16.13 17.36 7.78
N TYR A 77 15.62 16.19 8.14
CA TYR A 77 15.95 14.92 7.45
C TYR A 77 14.74 14.43 6.64
N SER A 78 14.73 14.72 5.33
CA SER A 78 13.78 14.13 4.39
C SER A 78 14.50 13.15 3.46
N ASN A 79 14.14 11.87 3.54
CA ASN A 79 14.59 10.86 2.58
C ASN A 79 13.49 10.68 1.51
N GLU A 80 13.29 11.73 0.71
CA GLU A 80 12.23 11.79 -0.30
C GLU A 80 12.44 10.76 -1.40
N GLU A 81 13.69 10.57 -1.85
CA GLU A 81 14.02 9.56 -2.85
C GLU A 81 13.71 8.12 -2.39
N ALA A 82 14.06 7.75 -1.14
CA ALA A 82 13.71 6.42 -0.65
C ALA A 82 12.20 6.25 -0.46
N LYS A 83 11.47 7.31 -0.11
CA LYS A 83 10.00 7.30 -0.07
C LYS A 83 9.43 7.06 -1.46
N LEU A 84 9.92 7.76 -2.49
CA LEU A 84 9.48 7.59 -3.87
C LEU A 84 9.75 6.17 -4.38
N LYS A 85 10.98 5.64 -4.20
CA LYS A 85 11.31 4.25 -4.56
C LYS A 85 10.44 3.22 -3.82
N SER A 86 10.15 3.46 -2.55
CA SER A 86 9.24 2.62 -1.78
C SER A 86 7.79 2.70 -2.29
N GLN A 87 7.33 3.88 -2.71
CA GLN A 87 6.01 4.07 -3.30
C GLN A 87 5.92 3.40 -4.67
N GLU A 88 6.92 3.55 -5.53
CA GLU A 88 7.02 2.93 -6.85
C GLU A 88 6.99 1.40 -6.76
N SER A 89 7.86 0.81 -5.93
CA SER A 89 7.88 -0.64 -5.72
C SER A 89 6.56 -1.17 -5.14
N THR A 90 5.90 -0.40 -4.26
CA THR A 90 4.56 -0.75 -3.75
C THR A 90 3.52 -0.69 -4.86
N ARG A 91 3.55 0.35 -5.70
CA ARG A 91 2.66 0.53 -6.86
C ARG A 91 2.83 -0.60 -7.88
N GLU A 92 4.06 -1.02 -8.17
CA GLU A 92 4.35 -2.14 -9.07
C GLU A 92 3.82 -3.47 -8.53
N ARG A 93 4.01 -3.74 -7.23
CA ARG A 93 3.45 -4.94 -6.59
C ARG A 93 1.93 -4.97 -6.68
N LEU A 94 1.27 -3.83 -6.44
CA LEU A 94 -0.18 -3.71 -6.58
C LEU A 94 -0.63 -3.89 -8.03
N LYS A 95 0.10 -3.34 -9.00
CA LYS A 95 -0.19 -3.53 -10.43
C LYS A 95 -0.14 -5.02 -10.81
N LYS A 96 0.97 -5.69 -10.49
CA LYS A 96 1.14 -7.14 -10.72
C LYS A 96 0.06 -7.97 -10.04
N TYR A 97 -0.35 -7.60 -8.82
CA TYR A 97 -1.42 -8.27 -8.11
C TYR A 97 -2.77 -8.10 -8.81
N ARG A 98 -3.12 -6.88 -9.23
CA ARG A 98 -4.39 -6.59 -9.91
C ARG A 98 -4.50 -7.29 -11.26
N GLU A 99 -3.40 -7.34 -12.02
CA GLU A 99 -3.28 -8.13 -13.26
C GLU A 99 -3.49 -9.62 -12.98
N LYS A 100 -2.76 -10.18 -11.99
CA LYS A 100 -2.88 -11.60 -11.62
C LYS A 100 -4.28 -11.99 -11.18
N VAL A 101 -4.98 -11.11 -10.47
CA VAL A 101 -6.33 -11.38 -9.93
C VAL A 101 -7.44 -11.04 -10.94
N GLY A 102 -7.12 -10.35 -12.03
CA GLY A 102 -8.10 -9.92 -13.05
C GLY A 102 -9.07 -8.86 -12.52
N ILE A 103 -8.58 -7.95 -11.66
CA ILE A 103 -9.36 -6.80 -11.17
C ILE A 103 -9.33 -5.68 -12.20
N ASP A 104 -8.15 -5.43 -12.76
CA ASP A 104 -7.94 -4.48 -13.84
C ASP A 104 -7.91 -5.27 -15.16
N VAL A 105 -8.98 -5.13 -15.95
CA VAL A 105 -9.07 -5.75 -17.27
C VAL A 105 -8.81 -4.66 -18.31
N GLU A 106 -7.81 -4.85 -19.17
CA GLU A 106 -7.46 -3.87 -20.20
C GLU A 106 -8.61 -3.66 -21.19
N SER A 107 -9.32 -4.74 -21.56
CA SER A 107 -10.50 -4.66 -22.43
C SER A 107 -11.64 -3.82 -21.84
N GLU A 108 -11.83 -3.82 -20.51
CA GLU A 108 -12.85 -2.98 -19.89
C GLU A 108 -12.51 -1.48 -19.97
N LYS A 109 -11.22 -1.15 -20.03
CA LYS A 109 -10.76 0.25 -20.17
C LYS A 109 -10.85 0.71 -21.61
N GLU A 110 -10.51 -0.15 -22.56
CA GLU A 110 -10.59 0.13 -23.99
C GLU A 110 -12.04 0.35 -24.45
N HIS A 111 -12.98 -0.45 -23.92
CA HIS A 111 -14.40 -0.38 -24.26
C HIS A 111 -15.26 0.29 -23.17
N ALA A 112 -14.67 1.18 -22.36
CA ALA A 112 -15.35 1.81 -21.24
C ALA A 112 -16.63 2.55 -21.67
N ASP A 113 -16.57 3.31 -22.77
CA ASP A 113 -17.69 4.08 -23.28
C ASP A 113 -18.84 3.16 -23.72
N GLU A 114 -18.54 2.08 -24.45
CA GLU A 114 -19.53 1.08 -24.88
C GLU A 114 -20.20 0.38 -23.68
N ILE A 115 -19.42 0.07 -22.64
CA ILE A 115 -19.92 -0.54 -21.41
C ILE A 115 -20.87 0.42 -20.68
N GLU A 116 -20.48 1.68 -20.54
CA GLU A 116 -21.30 2.69 -19.88
C GLU A 116 -22.60 2.95 -20.64
N GLU A 117 -22.55 3.03 -21.97
CA GLU A 117 -23.73 3.17 -22.80
C GLU A 117 -24.67 1.97 -22.66
N ALA A 118 -24.14 0.75 -22.68
CA ALA A 118 -24.94 -0.46 -22.49
C ALA A 118 -25.59 -0.52 -21.10
N LEU A 119 -24.89 -0.09 -20.05
CA LEU A 119 -25.46 0.02 -18.70
C LEU A 119 -26.55 1.11 -18.63
N LYS A 120 -26.36 2.26 -19.27
CA LYS A 120 -27.38 3.32 -19.34
C LYS A 120 -28.62 2.82 -20.09
N ILE A 121 -28.44 2.13 -21.22
CA ILE A 121 -29.54 1.54 -22.00
C ILE A 121 -30.24 0.44 -21.20
N GLY A 122 -29.46 -0.47 -20.58
CA GLY A 122 -29.96 -1.58 -19.77
C GLY A 122 -30.81 -1.09 -18.60
N SER A 123 -30.29 -0.15 -17.80
CA SER A 123 -31.01 0.44 -16.67
C SER A 123 -32.31 1.15 -17.09
N LEU A 124 -32.29 1.94 -18.15
CA LEU A 124 -33.50 2.59 -18.68
C LEU A 124 -34.51 1.58 -19.23
N ALA A 125 -34.04 0.52 -19.89
CA ALA A 125 -34.88 -0.55 -20.40
C ALA A 125 -35.54 -1.35 -19.28
N MET A 126 -34.78 -1.70 -18.23
CA MET A 126 -35.29 -2.36 -17.02
C MET A 126 -36.37 -1.52 -16.33
N GLN A 127 -36.16 -0.21 -16.15
CA GLN A 127 -37.15 0.70 -15.56
C GLN A 127 -38.45 0.78 -16.36
N ARG A 128 -38.37 0.61 -17.69
CA ARG A 128 -39.52 0.65 -18.60
C ARG A 128 -40.17 -0.72 -18.82
N GLY A 129 -39.68 -1.78 -18.17
CA GLY A 129 -40.16 -3.15 -18.35
C GLY A 129 -39.75 -3.80 -19.69
N MET A 130 -38.82 -3.20 -20.43
CA MET A 130 -38.30 -3.73 -21.70
C MET A 130 -37.11 -4.67 -21.43
N TYR A 131 -37.37 -5.81 -20.80
CA TYR A 131 -36.28 -6.70 -20.34
C TYR A 131 -35.49 -7.36 -21.48
N SER A 132 -36.13 -7.66 -22.61
CA SER A 132 -35.47 -8.26 -23.78
C SER A 132 -34.44 -7.32 -24.41
N THR A 133 -34.70 -6.00 -24.41
CA THR A 133 -33.74 -5.01 -24.93
C THR A 133 -32.57 -4.81 -23.96
N ALA A 134 -32.83 -4.87 -22.64
CA ALA A 134 -31.78 -4.86 -21.63
C ALA A 134 -30.82 -6.06 -21.79
N VAL A 135 -31.35 -7.28 -21.95
CA VAL A 135 -30.55 -8.48 -22.22
C VAL A 135 -29.69 -8.29 -23.47
N SER A 136 -30.31 -7.86 -24.58
CA SER A 136 -29.61 -7.70 -25.86
C SER A 136 -28.51 -6.64 -25.83
N ALA A 137 -28.70 -5.57 -25.05
CA ALA A 137 -27.70 -4.51 -24.90
C ALA A 137 -26.51 -4.98 -24.04
N LEU A 138 -26.80 -5.62 -22.90
CA LEU A 138 -25.79 -6.04 -21.93
C LEU A 138 -24.98 -7.25 -22.45
N GLU A 139 -25.61 -8.21 -23.14
CA GLU A 139 -24.94 -9.39 -23.71
C GLU A 139 -23.80 -9.03 -24.67
N LYS A 140 -23.95 -7.97 -25.46
CA LYS A 140 -22.91 -7.51 -26.41
C LYS A 140 -21.60 -7.18 -25.71
N VAL A 141 -21.71 -6.59 -24.52
CA VAL A 141 -20.60 -6.05 -23.75
C VAL A 141 -19.96 -7.11 -22.85
N THR A 142 -20.66 -8.21 -22.54
CA THR A 142 -20.14 -9.29 -21.66
C THR A 142 -18.78 -9.84 -22.09
N LYS A 143 -18.46 -9.81 -23.39
CA LYS A 143 -17.17 -10.28 -23.94
C LYS A 143 -15.98 -9.45 -23.46
N HIS A 144 -16.20 -8.18 -23.17
CA HIS A 144 -15.18 -7.24 -22.74
C HIS A 144 -15.09 -7.12 -21.21
N CYS A 145 -16.06 -7.69 -20.49
CA CYS A 145 -16.21 -7.59 -19.04
C CYS A 145 -15.75 -8.85 -18.30
N SER A 146 -15.23 -8.66 -17.09
CA SER A 146 -14.91 -9.74 -16.16
C SER A 146 -15.87 -9.76 -14.97
N THR A 147 -16.06 -10.94 -14.38
CA THR A 147 -16.88 -11.12 -13.17
C THR A 147 -16.20 -10.62 -11.89
N ASN A 148 -14.87 -10.41 -11.93
CA ASN A 148 -14.07 -9.97 -10.78
C ASN A 148 -13.87 -8.45 -10.72
N SER A 149 -14.15 -7.73 -11.80
CA SER A 149 -14.12 -6.27 -11.84
C SER A 149 -15.38 -5.65 -11.23
N LYS A 150 -15.25 -4.42 -10.76
CA LYS A 150 -16.38 -3.62 -10.27
C LYS A 150 -17.36 -3.28 -11.40
N VAL A 151 -16.87 -2.96 -12.59
CA VAL A 151 -17.72 -2.59 -13.73
C VAL A 151 -18.34 -3.84 -14.33
N GLY A 152 -17.53 -4.84 -14.66
CA GLY A 152 -18.03 -6.08 -15.23
C GLY A 152 -19.01 -6.82 -14.29
N GLY A 153 -18.74 -6.85 -12.98
CA GLY A 153 -19.67 -7.43 -12.03
C GLY A 153 -21.04 -6.73 -11.97
N LYS A 154 -21.10 -5.40 -12.19
CA LYS A 154 -22.39 -4.69 -12.33
C LYS A 154 -23.12 -5.08 -13.61
N VAL A 155 -22.42 -5.15 -14.74
CA VAL A 155 -22.99 -5.60 -16.02
C VAL A 155 -23.59 -7.00 -15.88
N PHE A 156 -22.84 -7.94 -15.30
CA PHE A 156 -23.33 -9.30 -15.08
C PHE A 156 -24.50 -9.36 -14.09
N LEU A 157 -24.51 -8.52 -13.05
CA LEU A 157 -25.62 -8.47 -12.09
C LEU A 157 -26.90 -7.95 -12.75
N GLU A 158 -26.82 -6.85 -13.50
CA GLU A 158 -27.95 -6.29 -14.26
C GLU A 158 -28.45 -7.26 -15.34
N LEU A 159 -27.53 -7.95 -16.02
CA LEU A 159 -27.87 -8.96 -17.01
C LEU A 159 -28.62 -10.14 -16.36
N ALA A 160 -28.19 -10.60 -15.19
CA ALA A 160 -28.85 -11.67 -14.46
C ALA A 160 -30.27 -11.29 -14.02
N MET A 161 -30.47 -10.05 -13.56
CA MET A 161 -31.80 -9.51 -13.26
C MET A 161 -32.68 -9.43 -14.52
N ALA A 162 -32.09 -9.05 -15.66
CA ALA A 162 -32.81 -9.02 -16.93
C ALA A 162 -33.19 -10.43 -17.41
N TYR A 163 -32.31 -11.42 -17.25
CA TYR A 163 -32.61 -12.83 -17.55
C TYR A 163 -33.75 -13.36 -16.68
N GLU A 164 -33.74 -13.05 -15.40
CA GLU A 164 -34.82 -13.40 -14.47
C GLU A 164 -36.16 -12.83 -14.93
N ALA A 165 -36.19 -11.54 -15.29
CA ALA A 165 -37.40 -10.85 -15.74
C ALA A 165 -37.95 -11.37 -17.09
N VAL A 166 -37.10 -11.91 -17.97
CA VAL A 166 -37.51 -12.57 -19.23
C VAL A 166 -37.97 -14.02 -19.00
N GLY A 167 -37.72 -14.59 -17.82
CA GLY A 167 -38.02 -16.00 -17.52
C GLY A 167 -36.89 -16.97 -17.87
N ARG A 168 -35.70 -16.47 -18.22
CA ARG A 168 -34.47 -17.29 -18.39
C ARG A 168 -33.80 -17.55 -17.04
N THR A 169 -34.57 -18.07 -16.09
CA THR A 169 -34.13 -18.38 -14.73
C THR A 169 -32.88 -19.29 -14.64
N PRO A 170 -32.67 -20.34 -15.48
CA PRO A 170 -31.46 -21.15 -15.37
C PRO A 170 -30.18 -20.39 -15.75
N GLU A 171 -30.27 -19.42 -16.66
CA GLU A 171 -29.14 -18.56 -17.03
C GLU A 171 -28.84 -17.57 -15.90
N ALA A 172 -29.87 -16.96 -15.33
CA ALA A 172 -29.75 -16.06 -14.18
C ALA A 172 -29.07 -16.75 -12.97
N ILE A 173 -29.49 -17.96 -12.62
CA ILE A 173 -28.89 -18.74 -11.51
C ILE A 173 -27.40 -18.97 -11.74
N LYS A 174 -26.99 -19.32 -12.96
CA LYS A 174 -25.56 -19.52 -13.29
C LYS A 174 -24.78 -18.24 -13.03
N VAL A 175 -25.26 -17.10 -13.52
CA VAL A 175 -24.58 -15.81 -13.33
C VAL A 175 -24.54 -15.41 -11.86
N TYR A 176 -25.66 -15.47 -11.13
CA TYR A 176 -25.70 -15.19 -9.70
C TYR A 176 -24.79 -16.11 -8.88
N SER A 177 -24.72 -17.40 -9.22
CA SER A 177 -23.84 -18.35 -8.52
C SER A 177 -22.36 -17.96 -8.63
N VAL A 178 -21.93 -17.46 -9.80
CA VAL A 178 -20.57 -16.95 -10.02
C VAL A 178 -20.36 -15.65 -9.24
N LEU A 179 -21.29 -14.70 -9.32
CA LEU A 179 -21.21 -13.42 -8.62
C LEU A 179 -21.26 -13.54 -7.09
N SER A 180 -21.93 -14.58 -6.56
CA SER A 180 -21.99 -14.88 -5.11
C SER A 180 -20.62 -15.19 -4.48
N ARG A 181 -19.63 -15.51 -5.33
CA ARG A 181 -18.24 -15.80 -4.96
C ARG A 181 -17.28 -14.66 -5.33
N SER A 182 -17.81 -13.55 -5.86
CA SER A 182 -17.00 -12.40 -6.25
C SER A 182 -16.33 -11.73 -5.05
N ARG A 183 -15.27 -10.99 -5.31
CA ARG A 183 -14.51 -10.23 -4.29
C ARG A 183 -15.17 -8.90 -3.93
N MET A 184 -16.08 -8.43 -4.78
CA MET A 184 -16.81 -7.17 -4.58
C MET A 184 -17.98 -7.45 -3.65
N GLU A 185 -17.92 -6.90 -2.44
CA GLU A 185 -18.90 -7.20 -1.39
C GLU A 185 -20.33 -6.83 -1.79
N ASP A 186 -20.54 -5.62 -2.33
CA ASP A 186 -21.86 -5.16 -2.78
C ASP A 186 -22.50 -6.15 -3.76
N ILE A 187 -21.75 -6.49 -4.83
CA ILE A 187 -22.20 -7.39 -5.90
C ILE A 187 -22.44 -8.80 -5.37
N LYS A 188 -21.56 -9.27 -4.47
CA LYS A 188 -21.68 -10.57 -3.82
C LYS A 188 -22.94 -10.66 -2.96
N PHE A 189 -23.22 -9.64 -2.16
CA PHE A 189 -24.39 -9.62 -1.29
C PHE A 189 -25.69 -9.54 -2.09
N ASP A 190 -25.73 -8.67 -3.12
CA ASP A 190 -26.88 -8.56 -4.01
C ASP A 190 -27.16 -9.87 -4.75
N ALA A 191 -26.12 -10.49 -5.34
CA ALA A 191 -26.27 -11.78 -6.03
C ALA A 191 -26.74 -12.89 -5.10
N LYS A 192 -26.23 -12.96 -3.86
CA LYS A 192 -26.68 -13.94 -2.87
C LYS A 192 -28.14 -13.74 -2.48
N ARG A 193 -28.57 -12.49 -2.27
CA ARG A 193 -29.95 -12.16 -1.93
C ARG A 193 -30.91 -12.58 -3.04
N LEU A 194 -30.57 -12.27 -4.30
CA LEU A 194 -31.38 -12.61 -5.47
C LEU A 194 -31.43 -14.13 -5.68
N LEU A 195 -30.29 -14.81 -5.59
CA LEU A 195 -30.21 -16.27 -5.70
C LEU A 195 -31.06 -16.97 -4.63
N TYR A 196 -30.97 -16.53 -3.37
CA TYR A 196 -31.82 -17.05 -2.30
C TYR A 196 -33.31 -16.81 -2.57
N GLY A 197 -33.67 -15.65 -3.14
CA GLY A 197 -35.05 -15.36 -3.55
C GLY A 197 -35.57 -16.37 -4.59
N ILE A 198 -34.75 -16.71 -5.59
CA ILE A 198 -35.10 -17.71 -6.60
C ILE A 198 -35.24 -19.10 -5.98
N GLU A 199 -34.30 -19.51 -5.12
CA GLU A 199 -34.37 -20.81 -4.43
C GLU A 199 -35.63 -20.92 -3.56
N ALA A 200 -35.98 -19.85 -2.84
CA ALA A 200 -37.20 -19.80 -2.04
C ALA A 200 -38.48 -19.91 -2.89
N MET A 201 -38.53 -19.23 -4.04
CA MET A 201 -39.65 -19.35 -4.97
C MET A 201 -39.78 -20.77 -5.53
N GLN A 202 -38.67 -21.42 -5.88
CA GLN A 202 -38.66 -22.80 -6.37
C GLN A 202 -39.10 -23.80 -5.31
N PHE A 203 -38.76 -23.56 -4.04
CA PHE A 203 -39.17 -24.43 -2.94
C PHE A 203 -40.68 -24.37 -2.64
N MET A 204 -41.34 -23.25 -2.96
CA MET A 204 -42.79 -23.07 -2.75
C MET A 204 -43.66 -23.59 -3.90
N GLN A 205 -43.06 -23.94 -5.05
CA GLN A 205 -43.75 -24.49 -6.22
C GLN A 205 -43.95 -26.00 -6.11
#